data_AF-A0A836BL18-F1
#
_entry.id   AF-A0A836BL18-F1
#
_cell.length_a   1.000
_cell.length_b   1.000
_cell.length_c   1.000
_cell.angle_alpha   90.00
_cell.angle_beta   90.00
_cell.angle_gamma   90.00
#
_symmetry.space_group_name_H-M   'P 1'
#
loop_
_entity.id
_entity.type
_entity.pdbx_description
1 polymer ?
#
loop_
_entity_poly.entity_id
_entity_poly.type
_entity_poly.pdbx_seq_one_letter_code
_entity_poly.pdbx_strand_id
1 'polypeptide(L)' 'MSEEPTTEPTIEETPTVEDTSEKFDVIYSCLRCGTTVPNLELSRLPEIKCICGFRVFIKVRAPVVKSIKAI' A
#
# COMPACT_ATOMS: atom_id res chain seq x y z
N MET A 1 -5.83 -56.98 -11.36
CA MET A 1 -4.72 -56.18 -11.92
C MET A 1 -5.35 -55.01 -12.67
N SER A 2 -5.28 -53.76 -12.24
CA SER A 2 -4.59 -53.16 -11.11
C SER A 2 -5.33 -51.86 -10.81
N GLU A 3 -5.54 -51.60 -9.53
CA GLU A 3 -5.99 -50.32 -8.98
C GLU A 3 -4.83 -49.32 -9.06
N GLU A 4 -5.08 -48.10 -9.51
CA GLU A 4 -4.25 -46.93 -9.16
C GLU A 4 -5.16 -45.70 -9.03
N PRO A 5 -5.60 -45.34 -7.81
CA PRO A 5 -6.08 -44.00 -7.50
C PRO A 5 -4.86 -43.13 -7.17
N THR A 6 -4.46 -42.25 -8.08
CA THR A 6 -3.42 -41.25 -7.78
C THR A 6 -4.05 -40.13 -6.95
N THR A 7 -3.67 -40.16 -5.69
CA THR A 7 -3.93 -39.25 -4.60
C THR A 7 -3.77 -37.78 -5.01
N GLU A 8 -4.74 -36.98 -4.58
CA GLU A 8 -4.71 -35.51 -4.56
C GLU A 8 -3.41 -35.00 -3.93
N PRO A 9 -2.67 -34.07 -4.57
CA PRO A 9 -1.74 -33.25 -3.82
C PRO A 9 -2.54 -32.16 -3.10
N THR A 10 -2.67 -32.35 -1.79
CA THR A 10 -2.94 -31.32 -0.79
C THR A 10 -2.27 -30.01 -1.18
N ILE A 11 -3.09 -29.01 -1.50
CA ILE A 11 -2.64 -27.63 -1.63
C ILE A 11 -2.38 -27.17 -0.19
N GLU A 12 -1.13 -27.30 0.24
CA GLU A 12 -0.69 -26.74 1.52
C GLU A 12 -0.94 -25.24 1.49
N GLU A 13 -1.89 -24.82 2.34
CA GLU A 13 -2.06 -23.46 2.78
C GLU A 13 -0.73 -22.95 3.34
N THR A 14 -0.10 -21.99 2.68
CA THR A 14 0.58 -20.85 3.33
C THR A 14 0.82 -19.79 2.25
N PRO A 15 0.26 -18.59 2.42
CA PRO A 15 1.11 -17.53 2.95
C PRO A 15 0.32 -16.60 3.87
N THR A 16 0.27 -16.92 5.15
CA THR A 16 0.01 -15.90 6.19
C THR A 16 1.34 -15.55 6.84
N VAL A 17 2.24 -14.92 6.08
CA VAL A 17 3.22 -14.04 6.70
C VAL A 17 2.47 -12.73 6.92
N GLU A 18 1.78 -12.66 8.05
CA GLU A 18 1.28 -11.40 8.57
C GLU A 18 2.49 -10.58 9.03
N ASP A 19 3.15 -9.93 8.06
CA ASP A 19 3.99 -8.78 8.34
C ASP A 19 3.08 -7.72 8.96
N THR A 20 2.95 -7.79 10.28
CA THR A 20 2.41 -6.74 11.14
C THR A 20 3.42 -5.60 11.19
N SER A 21 3.86 -5.15 10.01
CA SER A 21 4.50 -3.87 9.81
C SER A 21 3.48 -2.84 10.21
N GLU A 22 3.82 -1.99 11.17
CA GLU A 22 3.03 -0.82 11.53
C GLU A 22 2.87 0.04 10.26
N LYS A 23 1.78 -0.17 9.52
CA LYS A 23 1.47 0.56 8.29
C LYS A 23 1.00 1.94 8.71
N PHE A 24 1.95 2.84 8.90
CA PHE A 24 1.63 4.25 9.09
C PHE A 24 0.82 4.74 7.89
N ASP A 25 -0.30 5.41 8.15
CA ASP A 25 -1.11 6.03 7.10
C ASP A 25 -0.35 7.18 6.46
N VAL A 26 0.33 6.86 5.35
CA VAL A 26 1.02 7.86 4.53
C VAL A 26 -0.01 8.61 3.70
N ILE A 27 -0.12 9.91 3.97
CA ILE A 27 -1.00 10.83 3.25
C ILE A 27 -0.19 11.48 2.12
N TYR A 28 -0.75 11.45 0.91
CA TYR A 28 -0.23 12.14 -0.26
C TYR A 28 -1.14 13.32 -0.63
N SER A 29 -0.59 14.37 -1.24
CA SER A 29 -1.39 15.44 -1.83
C SER A 29 -1.09 15.61 -3.31
N CYS A 30 -2.13 15.85 -4.12
CA CYS A 30 -1.97 16.09 -5.55
C CYS A 30 -1.42 17.49 -5.80
N LEU A 31 -0.44 17.63 -6.69
CA LEU A 31 0.19 18.92 -6.99
C LEU A 31 -0.75 19.93 -7.68
N ARG A 32 -1.76 19.47 -8.45
CA ARG A 32 -2.68 20.37 -9.18
C ARG A 32 -3.87 20.81 -8.35
N CYS A 33 -4.59 19.87 -7.72
CA CYS A 33 -5.83 20.17 -7.00
C CYS A 33 -5.65 20.22 -5.49
N GLY A 34 -4.48 19.84 -4.95
CA GLY A 34 -4.22 19.84 -3.50
C GLY A 34 -4.96 18.74 -2.73
N THR A 35 -5.74 17.89 -3.40
CA THR A 35 -6.52 16.83 -2.73
C THR A 35 -5.61 15.87 -1.98
N THR A 36 -5.87 15.68 -0.69
CA THR A 36 -5.16 14.71 0.16
C THR A 36 -5.78 13.33 0.01
N VAL A 37 -4.97 12.33 -0.35
CA VAL A 37 -5.42 10.96 -0.56
C VAL A 37 -4.49 9.99 0.18
N PRO A 38 -5.00 9.02 0.97
CA PRO A 38 -4.18 8.04 1.66
C PRO A 38 -3.67 6.95 0.71
N ASN A 39 -2.59 6.28 1.08
CA ASN A 39 -2.00 5.20 0.26
C ASN A 39 -3.00 4.08 -0.10
N LEU A 40 -3.92 3.76 0.80
CA LEU A 40 -4.94 2.71 0.61
C LEU A 40 -5.86 2.96 -0.59
N GLU A 41 -6.20 4.21 -0.88
CA GLU A 41 -7.03 4.53 -2.05
C GLU A 41 -6.20 4.43 -3.35
N LEU A 42 -4.91 4.77 -3.29
CA LEU A 42 -4.01 4.69 -4.45
C LEU A 42 -3.64 3.26 -4.82
N SER A 43 -3.62 2.33 -3.86
CA SER A 43 -3.34 0.90 -4.10
C SER A 43 -4.54 0.12 -4.62
N ARG A 44 -5.76 0.61 -4.39
CA ARG A 44 -7.00 0.02 -4.93
C ARG A 44 -7.19 0.31 -6.42
N LEU A 45 -6.68 1.43 -6.91
CA LEU A 45 -6.74 1.77 -8.32
C LEU A 45 -5.59 1.08 -9.07
N PRO A 46 -5.83 0.52 -10.27
CA PRO A 46 -4.79 -0.11 -11.08
C PRO A 46 -3.72 0.87 -11.59
N GLU A 47 -4.01 2.18 -11.51
CA GLU A 47 -3.06 3.25 -11.81
C GLU A 47 -3.14 4.35 -10.75
N ILE A 48 -1.97 4.87 -10.35
CA ILE A 48 -1.86 5.98 -9.41
C ILE A 48 -2.24 7.31 -10.07
N LYS A 49 -3.51 7.69 -9.93
CA LYS A 49 -4.11 8.89 -10.53
C LYS A 49 -4.95 9.62 -9.49
N CYS A 50 -4.92 10.95 -9.55
CA CYS A 50 -5.87 11.77 -8.81
C CYS A 50 -7.19 11.86 -9.58
N ILE A 51 -8.29 12.21 -8.89
CA ILE A 51 -9.61 12.46 -9.52
C ILE A 51 -9.56 13.53 -10.62
N CYS A 52 -8.54 14.39 -10.62
CA CYS A 52 -8.31 15.42 -11.64
C CYS A 52 -7.51 14.93 -12.86
N GLY A 53 -7.15 13.64 -12.91
CA GLY A 53 -6.36 13.03 -13.98
C GLY A 53 -4.84 13.27 -13.87
N PHE A 54 -4.36 13.98 -12.84
CA PHE A 54 -2.95 14.22 -12.61
C PHE A 54 -2.28 13.06 -11.85
N ARG A 55 -1.02 12.74 -12.18
CA ARG A 55 -0.28 11.57 -11.65
C ARG A 55 0.81 11.91 -10.63
N VAL A 56 1.08 13.19 -10.39
CA VAL A 56 2.14 13.61 -9.48
C VAL A 56 1.54 13.95 -8.12
N PHE A 57 2.04 13.26 -7.10
CA PHE A 57 1.67 13.43 -5.71
C PHE A 57 2.91 13.76 -4.87
N ILE A 58 2.75 14.63 -3.88
CA ILE A 58 3.77 14.91 -2.87
C ILE A 58 3.40 14.23 -1.56
N LYS A 59 4.37 13.66 -0.85
CA LYS A 59 4.14 13.05 0.47
C LYS A 59 3.99 14.14 1.51
N VAL A 60 2.86 14.15 2.22
CA VAL A 60 2.65 15.09 3.33
C VAL A 60 3.54 14.67 4.49
N ARG A 61 4.23 15.64 5.08
CA ARG A 61 5.12 15.39 6.22
C ARG A 61 4.28 14.98 7.43
N ALA A 62 4.65 13.87 8.07
CA ALA A 62 4.04 13.44 9.31
C ALA A 62 4.18 14.52 10.41
N PRO A 63 3.26 14.60 11.38
CA PRO A 63 3.26 15.62 12.45
C PRO A 63 4.40 15.45 13.48
N VAL A 64 5.51 14.82 13.11
CA VAL A 64 6.69 14.66 13.95
C VAL A 64 7.47 15.98 13.98
N VAL A 65 7.52 16.58 15.16
CA VAL A 65 8.27 17.81 15.42
C VAL A 65 9.75 17.54 15.21
N LYS A 66 10.39 18.29 14.33
CA LYS A 66 11.86 18.30 14.24
C LYS A 66 12.35 19.55 14.94
N SER A 67 13.06 19.38 16.05
CA SER A 67 13.80 20.46 16.72
C SER A 67 15.07 20.76 15.93
N ILE A 68 15.23 22.02 15.52
CA ILE A 68 16.41 22.50 14.79
C ILE A 68 17.13 23.47 15.73
N LYS A 69 18.43 23.27 15.97
CA LYS A 69 19.23 24.22 16.76
C LYS A 69 19.35 25.52 15.95
N ALA A 70 19.06 26.65 16.60
CA ALA A 70 19.40 27.95 16.05
C ALA A 70 20.93 28.11 16.04
N ILE A 71 21.46 28.75 14.99
CA ILE A 71 22.89 29.17 14.91
C ILE A 71 23.17 30.17 16.02
#